data_AF-A0A2S8IWB2-F1
#
_entry.id   AF-A0A2S8IWB2-F1
#
_cell.length_a   1.000
_cell.length_b   1.000
_cell.length_c   1.000
_cell.angle_alpha   90.00
_cell.angle_beta   90.00
_cell.angle_gamma   90.00
#
_symmetry.space_group_name_H-M   'P 1'
#
loop_
_entity.id
_entity.type
_entity.pdbx_description
1 polymer ?
#
loop_
_entity_poly.entity_id
_entity_poly.type
_entity_poly.pdbx_seq_one_letter_code
_entity_poly.pdbx_strand_id
1 'polypeptide(L)'
;MTQNDNSHPVVEAMKAGGGWNPLWDGLNEMDPDWTELYMKMATQPYKSGVLSPKVIQLLCIAVDAAATHMYAPGTRRHIQAALDIGVTPQEILEVLKLCTVVGIHSCNLGVPILVEEMAAHERRQAAS
;
A
#
# COMPACT_ATOMS: atom_id res chain seq x y z
N MET A 1 -11.63 -6.46 -37.69
CA MET A 1 -11.18 -5.24 -36.99
C MET A 1 -12.17 -4.99 -35.88
N THR A 2 -11.83 -5.42 -34.66
CA THR A 2 -12.63 -5.19 -33.46
C THR A 2 -12.68 -3.68 -33.20
N GLN A 3 -13.88 -3.17 -32.92
CA GLN A 3 -14.06 -1.77 -32.53
C GLN A 3 -13.26 -1.53 -31.25
N ASN A 4 -12.23 -0.69 -31.29
CA ASN A 4 -11.68 -0.07 -30.08
C ASN A 4 -12.76 0.90 -29.58
N ASP A 5 -13.60 0.40 -28.67
CA ASP A 5 -14.37 1.29 -27.82
C ASP A 5 -13.36 2.01 -26.93
N ASN A 6 -12.99 3.23 -27.34
CA ASN A 6 -11.99 4.09 -26.69
C ASN A 6 -12.52 4.68 -25.37
N SER A 7 -13.40 3.94 -24.69
CA SER A 7 -14.08 4.33 -23.47
C SER A 7 -13.31 3.82 -22.26
N HIS A 8 -12.92 4.74 -21.37
CA HIS A 8 -12.27 4.44 -20.09
C HIS A 8 -13.21 4.80 -18.93
N PRO A 9 -14.33 4.07 -18.74
CA PRO A 9 -15.38 4.48 -17.83
C PRO A 9 -14.96 4.52 -16.36
N VAL A 10 -13.98 3.71 -15.93
CA VAL A 10 -13.47 3.77 -14.55
C VAL A 10 -12.65 5.05 -14.34
N VAL A 11 -11.73 5.36 -15.25
CA VAL A 11 -10.94 6.60 -15.20
C VAL A 11 -11.85 7.82 -15.21
N GLU A 12 -12.82 7.88 -16.12
CA GLU A 12 -13.74 9.01 -16.23
C GLU A 12 -14.63 9.16 -14.99
N ALA A 13 -15.11 8.05 -14.41
CA ALA A 13 -15.85 8.10 -13.15
C ALA A 13 -14.98 8.58 -11.97
N MET A 14 -13.70 8.19 -11.92
CA MET A 14 -12.78 8.65 -10.88
C MET A 14 -12.49 10.14 -10.99
N LYS A 15 -12.31 10.67 -12.20
CA LYS A 15 -12.16 12.11 -12.45
C LYS A 15 -13.41 12.88 -12.04
N ALA A 16 -14.59 12.43 -12.47
CA ALA A 16 -15.86 13.07 -12.11
C ALA A 16 -16.17 13.01 -10.60
N GLY A 17 -15.78 11.92 -9.93
CA GLY A 17 -15.99 11.72 -8.50
C GLY A 17 -14.92 12.34 -7.59
N GLY A 18 -13.92 13.05 -8.15
CA GLY A 18 -12.83 13.66 -7.38
C GLY A 18 -11.84 12.66 -6.77
N GLY A 19 -11.93 11.38 -7.13
CA GLY A 19 -11.02 10.31 -6.69
C GLY A 19 -9.75 10.20 -7.53
N TRP A 20 -9.65 10.99 -8.60
CA TRP A 20 -8.48 11.02 -9.47
C TRP A 20 -7.32 11.80 -8.84
N ASN A 21 -6.15 11.18 -8.78
CA ASN A 21 -4.92 11.83 -8.37
C ASN A 21 -4.20 12.40 -9.59
N PRO A 22 -3.87 13.71 -9.64
CA PRO A 22 -3.13 14.31 -10.75
C PRO A 22 -1.78 13.62 -11.04
N LEU A 23 -1.19 12.92 -10.07
CA LEU A 23 0.00 12.10 -10.30
C LEU A 23 -0.22 10.94 -11.30
N TRP A 24 -1.47 10.63 -11.65
CA TRP A 24 -1.82 9.60 -12.64
C TRP A 24 -2.01 10.15 -14.05
N ASP A 25 -2.00 11.47 -14.25
CA ASP A 25 -2.17 12.09 -15.58
C ASP A 25 -1.12 11.58 -16.56
N GLY A 26 0.15 11.54 -16.14
CA GLY A 26 1.23 11.03 -16.99
C GLY A 26 1.05 9.56 -17.38
N LEU A 27 0.55 8.70 -16.48
CA LEU A 27 0.25 7.30 -16.81
C LEU A 27 -0.86 7.21 -17.86
N ASN A 28 -1.92 8.00 -17.67
CA ASN A 28 -3.07 8.03 -18.56
C ASN A 28 -2.75 8.60 -19.94
N GLU A 29 -1.86 9.59 -20.03
CA GLU A 29 -1.39 10.14 -21.31
C GLU A 29 -0.51 9.16 -22.08
N MET A 30 0.31 8.38 -21.38
CA MET A 30 1.22 7.40 -21.99
C MET A 30 0.50 6.13 -22.46
N ASP A 31 -0.41 5.59 -21.63
CA ASP A 31 -1.16 4.37 -21.95
C ASP A 31 -2.56 4.40 -21.29
N PRO A 32 -3.57 4.98 -21.97
CA PRO A 32 -4.93 5.08 -21.47
C PRO A 32 -5.58 3.73 -21.20
N ASP A 33 -5.38 2.75 -22.10
CA ASP A 33 -5.99 1.43 -22.02
C ASP A 33 -5.44 0.64 -20.83
N TRP A 34 -4.12 0.70 -20.62
CA TRP A 34 -3.51 0.11 -19.43
C TRP A 34 -3.96 0.82 -18.16
N THR A 35 -4.06 2.15 -18.17
CA THR A 35 -4.50 2.93 -17.01
C THR A 35 -5.92 2.56 -16.60
N GLU A 36 -6.84 2.42 -17.55
CA GLU A 36 -8.21 1.93 -17.28
C GLU A 36 -8.19 0.52 -16.66
N LEU A 37 -7.40 -0.41 -17.21
CA LEU A 37 -7.27 -1.76 -16.65
C LEU A 37 -6.70 -1.75 -15.24
N TYR A 38 -5.67 -0.95 -14.99
CA TYR A 38 -5.05 -0.78 -13.68
C TYR A 38 -6.05 -0.21 -12.67
N MET A 39 -6.76 0.86 -13.02
CA MET A 39 -7.75 1.48 -12.14
C MET A 39 -8.95 0.57 -11.89
N LYS A 40 -9.38 -0.21 -12.90
CA LYS A 40 -10.42 -1.22 -12.72
C LYS A 40 -9.99 -2.29 -11.70
N MET A 41 -8.75 -2.75 -11.78
CA MET A 41 -8.19 -3.69 -10.81
C MET A 41 -8.07 -3.06 -9.41
N ALA A 42 -7.49 -1.86 -9.33
CA ALA A 42 -7.26 -1.15 -8.06
C ALA A 42 -8.56 -0.76 -7.34
N THR A 43 -9.64 -0.48 -8.08
CA THR A 43 -10.95 -0.12 -7.50
C THR A 43 -11.82 -1.33 -7.19
N GLN A 44 -11.45 -2.54 -7.65
CA GLN A 44 -12.27 -3.74 -7.46
C GLN A 44 -12.55 -4.09 -5.99
N PRO A 45 -11.60 -3.92 -5.03
CA PRO A 45 -11.89 -4.17 -3.62
C PRO A 45 -13.09 -3.36 -3.11
N TYR A 46 -13.22 -2.09 -3.52
CA TYR A 46 -14.33 -1.21 -3.14
C TYR A 46 -15.67 -1.64 -3.75
N LYS A 47 -15.65 -2.27 -4.93
CA LYS A 47 -16.86 -2.74 -5.64
C LYS A 47 -17.31 -4.14 -5.19
N SER A 48 -16.39 -4.94 -4.66
CA SER A 48 -16.66 -6.33 -4.28
C SER A 48 -17.66 -6.49 -3.13
N GLY A 49 -17.79 -5.48 -2.26
CA GLY A 49 -18.61 -5.55 -1.05
C GLY A 49 -18.09 -6.49 0.05
N VAL A 50 -16.97 -7.19 -0.17
CA VAL A 50 -16.40 -8.15 0.80
C VAL A 50 -15.79 -7.42 1.99
N LEU A 51 -15.08 -6.33 1.73
CA LEU A 51 -14.50 -5.46 2.76
C LEU A 51 -15.31 -4.17 2.83
N SER A 52 -15.55 -3.69 4.05
CA SER A 52 -16.16 -2.37 4.25
C SER A 52 -15.22 -1.26 3.74
N PRO A 53 -15.75 -0.11 3.27
CA PRO A 53 -14.92 1.02 2.87
C PRO A 53 -13.91 1.45 3.94
N LYS A 54 -14.31 1.39 5.21
CA LYS A 54 -13.43 1.63 6.37
C LYS A 54 -12.22 0.71 6.39
N VAL A 55 -12.42 -0.60 6.26
CA VAL A 55 -11.31 -1.58 6.28
C VAL A 55 -10.38 -1.33 5.09
N ILE A 56 -10.93 -1.05 3.91
CA ILE A 56 -10.11 -0.78 2.73
C ILE A 56 -9.24 0.47 2.95
N GLN A 57 -9.78 1.57 3.47
CA GLN A 57 -9.00 2.77 3.75
C GLN A 57 -7.90 2.51 4.79
N LEU A 58 -8.20 1.78 5.87
CA LEU A 58 -7.19 1.42 6.88
C LEU A 58 -6.07 0.54 6.30
N LEU A 59 -6.39 -0.40 5.40
CA LEU A 59 -5.39 -1.20 4.69
C LEU A 59 -4.51 -0.33 3.79
N CYS A 60 -5.10 0.61 3.04
CA CYS A 60 -4.33 1.52 2.20
C CYS A 60 -3.39 2.42 3.02
N ILE A 61 -3.85 2.93 4.18
CA ILE A 61 -2.99 3.67 5.13
C ILE A 61 -1.83 2.77 5.59
N ALA A 62 -2.10 1.51 5.95
CA ALA A 62 -1.07 0.60 6.43
C ALA A 62 0.02 0.33 5.38
N VAL A 63 -0.38 0.12 4.12
CA VAL A 63 0.54 -0.10 2.99
C VAL A 63 1.40 1.13 2.73
N ASP A 64 0.80 2.31 2.64
CA ASP A 64 1.53 3.55 2.32
C ASP A 64 2.43 4.01 3.47
N ALA A 65 2.02 3.80 4.72
CA ALA A 65 2.77 4.23 5.90
C ALA A 65 3.87 3.26 6.36
N ALA A 66 3.88 2.01 5.86
CA ALA A 66 4.90 1.03 6.23
C ALA A 66 6.32 1.56 5.96
N ALA A 67 7.27 1.28 6.86
CA ALA A 67 8.67 1.74 6.74
C ALA A 67 9.36 1.24 5.46
N THR A 68 8.86 0.17 4.85
CA THR A 68 9.32 -0.37 3.57
C THR A 68 8.77 0.37 2.35
N HIS A 69 7.81 1.29 2.53
CA HIS A 69 7.18 2.03 1.44
C HIS A 69 7.22 3.55 1.64
N MET A 70 6.75 4.06 2.79
CA MET A 70 6.75 5.49 3.17
C MET A 70 6.22 6.45 2.10
N TYR A 71 5.12 6.08 1.44
CA TYR A 71 4.51 6.89 0.39
C TYR A 71 3.59 7.98 0.96
N ALA A 72 4.20 9.09 1.37
CA ALA A 72 3.51 10.21 2.04
C ALA A 72 2.27 10.76 1.30
N PRO A 73 2.23 10.89 -0.05
CA PRO A 73 1.03 11.34 -0.74
C PRO A 73 -0.16 10.40 -0.57
N GLY A 74 0.07 9.09 -0.65
CA GLY A 74 -0.96 8.07 -0.48
C GLY A 74 -1.46 8.01 0.97
N THR A 75 -0.54 8.02 1.94
CA THR A 75 -0.87 8.07 3.36
C THR A 75 -1.80 9.26 3.67
N ARG A 76 -1.47 10.46 3.17
CA ARG A 76 -2.31 11.66 3.37
C ARG A 76 -3.70 11.50 2.74
N ARG A 77 -3.76 11.03 1.49
CA ARG A 77 -5.02 10.85 0.75
C ARG A 77 -5.94 9.85 1.45
N HIS A 78 -5.40 8.72 1.89
CA HIS A 78 -6.18 7.67 2.53
C HIS A 78 -6.58 8.02 3.97
N ILE A 79 -5.76 8.76 4.72
CA ILE A 79 -6.17 9.32 6.01
C ILE A 79 -7.35 10.27 5.82
N GLN A 80 -7.30 11.20 4.85
CA GLN A 80 -8.42 12.11 4.60
C GLN A 80 -9.69 11.34 4.23
N ALA A 81 -9.59 10.41 3.27
CA ALA A 81 -10.74 9.60 2.85
C ALA A 81 -11.31 8.73 3.98
N ALA A 82 -10.47 8.24 4.91
CA ALA A 82 -10.92 7.51 6.09
C ALA A 82 -11.71 8.42 7.05
N LEU A 83 -11.23 9.64 7.30
CA LEU A 83 -11.92 10.62 8.14
C LEU A 83 -13.28 11.01 7.54
N ASP A 84 -13.35 11.19 6.22
CA ASP A 84 -14.58 11.58 5.52
C ASP A 84 -15.70 10.52 5.65
N ILE A 85 -15.35 9.24 5.84
CA ILE A 85 -16.30 8.14 6.06
C ILE A 85 -16.47 7.77 7.55
N GLY A 86 -15.99 8.62 8.46
CA GLY A 86 -16.21 8.48 9.91
C GLY A 86 -15.25 7.54 10.65
N VAL A 87 -14.10 7.19 10.05
CA VAL A 87 -13.03 6.50 10.79
C VAL A 87 -12.42 7.46 11.81
N THR A 88 -12.21 6.97 13.04
CA THR A 88 -11.72 7.84 14.11
C THR A 88 -10.20 8.07 14.02
N PRO A 89 -9.68 9.20 14.51
CA PRO A 89 -8.24 9.42 14.64
C PRO A 89 -7.54 8.33 15.46
N GLN A 90 -8.22 7.75 16.45
CA GLN A 90 -7.70 6.67 17.29
C GLN A 90 -7.48 5.38 16.50
N GLU A 91 -8.41 5.02 15.61
CA GLU A 91 -8.27 3.85 14.73
C GLU A 91 -7.14 4.03 13.73
N ILE A 92 -6.99 5.24 13.17
CA ILE A 92 -5.89 5.58 12.27
C ILE A 92 -4.55 5.49 13.01
N LEU A 93 -4.47 6.08 14.20
CA LEU A 93 -3.27 6.01 15.05
C LEU A 93 -2.92 4.56 15.39
N GLU A 94 -3.91 3.71 15.64
CA GLU A 94 -3.67 2.29 15.91
C GLU A 94 -3.04 1.58 14.72
N VAL A 95 -3.51 1.83 13.49
CA VAL A 95 -2.87 1.32 12.27
C VAL A 95 -1.43 1.81 12.15
N LEU A 96 -1.15 3.09 12.42
CA LEU A 96 0.20 3.63 12.35
C LEU A 96 1.15 2.98 13.38
N LYS A 97 0.68 2.66 14.59
CA LYS A 97 1.48 1.89 15.56
C LYS A 97 1.79 0.49 15.04
N LEU A 98 0.81 -0.19 14.44
CA LEU A 98 1.01 -1.52 13.84
C LEU A 98 2.07 -1.48 12.73
N CYS A 99 2.11 -0.42 11.93
CA CYS A 99 3.14 -0.23 10.89
C CYS A 99 4.57 -0.20 11.47
N THR A 100 4.78 0.27 12.70
CA THR A 100 6.13 0.30 13.32
C THR A 100 6.68 -1.09 13.66
N VAL A 101 5.79 -2.09 13.78
CA VAL A 101 6.17 -3.45 14.18
C VAL A 101 7.01 -4.12 13.10
N VAL A 102 6.93 -3.70 11.83
CA VAL A 102 7.72 -4.27 10.73
C VAL A 102 9.24 -4.25 11.01
N GLY A 103 9.72 -3.32 11.84
CA GLY A 103 11.13 -3.22 12.23
C GLY A 103 11.65 -4.44 13.01
N ILE A 104 10.79 -5.18 13.71
CA ILE A 104 11.20 -6.38 14.46
C ILE A 104 11.75 -7.48 13.55
N HIS A 105 11.40 -7.46 12.26
CA HIS A 105 11.88 -8.45 11.29
C HIS A 105 13.40 -8.43 11.13
N SER A 106 14.05 -7.28 11.35
CA SER A 106 15.51 -7.19 11.39
C SER A 106 16.11 -8.05 12.52
N CYS A 107 15.48 -8.07 13.70
CA CYS A 107 15.92 -8.92 14.81
C CYS A 107 15.60 -10.40 14.56
N ASN A 108 14.43 -10.70 14.00
CA ASN A 108 14.03 -12.07 13.68
C ASN A 108 15.03 -12.76 12.74
N LEU A 109 15.65 -12.02 11.83
CA LEU A 109 16.71 -12.52 10.95
C LEU A 109 18.10 -12.40 11.60
N GLY A 110 18.40 -11.25 12.19
CA GLY A 110 19.75 -10.94 12.68
C GLY A 110 20.18 -11.74 13.92
N VAL A 111 19.25 -12.03 14.85
CA VAL A 111 19.59 -12.76 16.08
C VAL A 111 20.00 -14.22 15.79
N PRO A 112 19.25 -15.00 14.98
CA PRO A 112 19.70 -16.34 14.58
C PRO A 112 21.07 -16.33 13.87
N ILE A 113 21.29 -15.42 12.92
CA ILE A 113 22.57 -15.29 12.21
C ILE A 113 23.70 -14.98 13.19
N LEU A 114 23.47 -14.08 14.15
CA LEU A 114 24.46 -13.77 15.18
C LEU A 114 24.83 -15.00 16.02
N VAL A 115 23.84 -15.81 16.41
CA VAL A 115 24.08 -17.06 17.16
C VAL A 115 24.92 -18.05 16.34
N GLU A 116 24.62 -18.20 15.04
CA GLU A 116 25.40 -19.05 14.13
C GLU A 116 26.86 -18.61 14.01
N GLU A 117 27.09 -17.30 13.85
CA GLU A 117 28.43 -16.74 13.71
C GLU A 117 29.25 -16.78 15.00
N MET A 118 28.61 -16.60 16.17
CA MET A 118 29.25 -16.77 17.47
C MET A 118 29.76 -18.21 17.63
N ALA A 119 28.92 -19.20 17.34
CA ALA A 119 29.32 -20.61 17.40
C ALA A 119 30.43 -20.94 16.39
N ALA A 120 30.39 -20.35 15.18
CA ALA A 120 31.45 -20.50 14.19
C ALA A 120 32.76 -19.86 14.63
N HIS A 121 32.71 -18.70 15.30
CA HIS A 121 33.88 -18.03 15.85
C HIS A 121 34.56 -18.87 16.93
N GLU A 122 33.80 -19.41 17.88
CA GLU A 122 34.34 -20.29 18.92
C GLU A 122 35.06 -21.51 18.33
N ARG A 123 34.48 -22.13 17.29
CA ARG A 123 35.13 -23.25 16.58
C ARG A 123 36.44 -22.85 15.90
N ARG A 124 36.53 -21.64 15.34
CA ARG A 124 37.76 -21.12 14.71
C ARG A 124 38.86 -20.86 15.75
N GLN A 125 38.50 -20.27 16.89
CA GLN A 125 39.43 -20.03 18.00
C GLN A 125 39.97 -21.34 18.59
N ALA A 126 39.12 -22.37 18.73
CA ALA A 126 39.54 -23.68 19.22
C ALA A 126 40.45 -24.45 18.25
N ALA A 127 40.49 -24.04 16.97
CA ALA A 127 41.29 -24.68 15.93
C ALA A 127 42.62 -23.95 15.62
N SER A 128 42.86 -22.78 16.22
CA SER A 128 44.15 -22.06 16.12
C SER A 128 45.03 -22.32 17.33
#